data_AF-A0A975Y568-F1
#
_entry.id   AF-A0A975Y568-F1
#
_cell.length_a   1.000
_cell.length_b   1.000
_cell.length_c   1.000
_cell.angle_alpha   90.00
_cell.angle_beta   90.00
_cell.angle_gamma   90.00
#
_symmetry.space_group_name_H-M   'P 1'
#
loop_
_entity.id
_entity.type
_entity.pdbx_description
1 polymer ?
#
loop_
_entity_poly.entity_id
_entity_poly.type
_entity_poly.pdbx_seq_one_letter_code
_entity_poly.pdbx_strand_id
1 'polypeptide(L)'
;MNYSALYSELLDIFQSSLCLTNEVFNFLYTKYERLDDKNKLRYKILYNMKSTSTTIFKMLNQSREDPQNVDFPSVAILTRGIFESYRNFYYLTSEAGISDSEFEFRYLIFKSYGNFEKQDMIKKLKAENIDIMRDFQVLEEELDELKEDIINNEFYQQIKIENEKNKRYKKIQDKQLFSERFKEAVIDTNGCFISHKKILLKRFIELNNGYEQYKQKIEARYEFLYKYLSNFVHVSPFSLDQPHHHISIDEFKKIFLPIIFYLNIANEDILNDFPELEERLQVTKNYSNIFKGLEEFIKWLKCDIIN
;
A
#
# COMPACT_ATOMS: atom_id res chain seq x y z
N MET A 1 26.39 20.34 -5.72
CA MET A 1 25.21 20.92 -5.02
C MET A 1 25.40 20.71 -3.52
N ASN A 2 24.99 21.67 -2.70
CA ASN A 2 25.05 21.57 -1.24
C ASN A 2 24.05 20.48 -0.77
N TYR A 3 24.50 19.56 0.10
CA TYR A 3 23.69 18.47 0.66
C TYR A 3 22.37 18.98 1.28
N SER A 4 22.44 20.05 2.06
CA SER A 4 21.27 20.67 2.71
C SER A 4 20.26 21.22 1.69
N ALA A 5 20.74 21.72 0.54
CA ALA A 5 19.88 22.22 -0.52
C ALA A 5 19.10 21.09 -1.22
N LEU A 6 19.77 19.96 -1.51
CA LEU A 6 19.12 18.78 -2.09
C LEU A 6 18.10 18.16 -1.13
N TYR A 7 18.42 18.11 0.16
CA TYR A 7 17.49 17.61 1.18
C TYR A 7 16.25 18.51 1.29
N SER A 8 16.44 19.83 1.31
CA SER A 8 15.35 20.81 1.33
C SER A 8 14.45 20.68 0.10
N GLU A 9 15.05 20.46 -1.07
CA GLU A 9 14.29 20.25 -2.31
C GLU A 9 13.41 18.99 -2.25
N LEU A 10 13.92 17.88 -1.72
CA LEU A 10 13.12 16.66 -1.53
C LEU A 10 11.98 16.87 -0.53
N LEU A 11 12.23 17.62 0.55
CA LEU A 11 11.20 18.00 1.52
C LEU A 11 10.11 18.85 0.87
N ASP A 12 10.46 19.83 0.05
CA ASP A 12 9.48 20.70 -0.60
C ASP A 12 8.60 19.92 -1.61
N ILE A 13 9.19 18.95 -2.34
CA ILE A 13 8.42 18.05 -3.23
C ILE A 13 7.47 17.15 -2.43
N PHE A 14 7.94 16.61 -1.30
CA PHE A 14 7.10 15.80 -0.43
C PHE A 14 5.96 16.61 0.19
N GLN A 15 6.25 17.84 0.64
CA GLN A 15 5.24 18.76 1.14
C GLN A 15 4.15 19.02 0.10
N SER A 16 4.51 19.28 -1.16
CA SER A 16 3.51 19.48 -2.22
C SER A 16 2.65 18.24 -2.49
N SER A 17 3.25 17.05 -2.44
CA SER A 17 2.49 15.79 -2.56
C SER A 17 1.51 15.63 -1.40
N LEU A 18 1.92 15.98 -0.18
CA LEU A 18 1.05 15.93 1.01
C LEU A 18 -0.05 16.99 0.94
N CYS A 19 0.22 18.18 0.43
CA CYS A 19 -0.79 19.22 0.21
C CYS A 19 -1.87 18.74 -0.77
N LEU A 20 -1.47 18.14 -1.91
CA LEU A 20 -2.42 17.55 -2.85
C LEU A 20 -3.27 16.46 -2.18
N THR A 21 -2.63 15.54 -1.45
CA THR A 21 -3.35 14.49 -0.71
C THR A 21 -4.32 15.07 0.31
N ASN A 22 -3.98 16.18 0.98
CA ASN A 22 -4.89 16.85 1.91
C ASN A 22 -6.13 17.41 1.19
N GLU A 23 -5.97 18.03 0.03
CA GLU A 23 -7.08 18.54 -0.78
C GLU A 23 -8.02 17.41 -1.24
N VAL A 24 -7.45 16.32 -1.77
CA VAL A 24 -8.20 15.14 -2.19
C VAL A 24 -8.94 14.51 -1.01
N PHE A 25 -8.25 14.34 0.11
CA PHE A 25 -8.84 13.80 1.34
C PHE A 25 -10.00 14.67 1.85
N ASN A 26 -9.82 15.99 1.90
CA ASN A 26 -10.85 16.92 2.36
C ASN A 26 -12.08 16.89 1.46
N PHE A 27 -11.88 16.79 0.13
CA PHE A 27 -12.98 16.61 -0.80
C PHE A 27 -13.77 15.33 -0.49
N LEU A 28 -13.11 14.18 -0.35
CA LEU A 28 -13.77 12.93 -0.01
C LEU A 28 -14.50 13.02 1.34
N TYR A 29 -13.88 13.65 2.34
CA TYR A 29 -14.48 13.86 3.66
C TYR A 29 -15.80 14.65 3.56
N THR A 30 -15.81 15.77 2.84
CA THR A 30 -17.02 16.60 2.69
C THR A 30 -18.16 15.90 1.96
N LYS A 31 -17.85 14.88 1.15
CA LYS A 31 -18.82 14.09 0.40
C LYS A 31 -19.10 12.72 1.03
N TYR A 32 -18.50 12.38 2.18
CA TYR A 32 -18.38 11.01 2.68
C TYR A 32 -19.69 10.20 2.68
N GLU A 33 -20.77 10.79 3.18
CA GLU A 33 -22.09 10.14 3.25
C GLU A 33 -22.67 9.76 1.88
N ARG A 34 -22.27 10.49 0.82
CA ARG A 34 -22.75 10.31 -0.56
C ARG A 34 -21.80 9.48 -1.42
N LEU A 35 -20.65 9.09 -0.88
CA LEU A 35 -19.70 8.23 -1.60
C LEU A 35 -20.25 6.80 -1.66
N ASP A 36 -19.98 6.12 -2.77
CA ASP A 36 -20.12 4.67 -2.87
C ASP A 36 -19.11 3.96 -1.94
N ASP A 37 -19.26 2.64 -1.77
CA ASP A 37 -18.43 1.86 -0.85
C ASP A 37 -16.96 1.83 -1.25
N LYS A 38 -16.67 1.81 -2.56
CA LYS A 38 -15.32 1.90 -3.11
C LYS A 38 -14.64 3.19 -2.67
N ASN A 39 -15.30 4.33 -2.82
CA ASN A 39 -14.76 5.65 -2.47
C ASN A 39 -14.73 5.89 -0.96
N LYS A 40 -15.66 5.32 -0.18
CA LYS A 40 -15.56 5.29 1.29
C LYS A 40 -14.34 4.48 1.77
N LEU A 41 -14.02 3.38 1.09
CA LEU A 41 -12.84 2.58 1.38
C LEU A 41 -11.56 3.33 0.99
N ARG A 42 -11.53 3.97 -0.19
CA ARG A 42 -10.43 4.87 -0.59
C ARG A 42 -10.20 5.96 0.44
N TYR A 43 -11.25 6.62 0.93
CA TYR A 43 -11.13 7.61 2.00
C TYR A 43 -10.43 7.05 3.25
N LYS A 44 -10.82 5.85 3.72
CA LYS A 44 -10.21 5.20 4.89
C LYS A 44 -8.74 4.86 4.66
N ILE A 45 -8.39 4.33 3.49
CA ILE A 45 -7.00 3.96 3.19
C ILE A 45 -6.14 5.21 2.96
N LEU A 46 -6.67 6.22 2.26
CA LEU A 46 -6.00 7.50 2.05
C LEU A 46 -5.76 8.24 3.37
N TYR A 47 -6.69 8.14 4.34
CA TYR A 47 -6.47 8.66 5.69
C TYR A 47 -5.21 8.08 6.33
N ASN A 48 -5.02 6.75 6.25
CA ASN A 48 -3.84 6.09 6.80
C ASN A 48 -2.56 6.54 6.10
N MET A 49 -2.58 6.61 4.75
CA MET A 49 -1.45 7.11 3.96
C MET A 49 -1.11 8.56 4.32
N LYS A 50 -2.11 9.44 4.39
CA LYS A 50 -1.99 10.86 4.76
C LYS A 50 -1.43 11.02 6.16
N SER A 51 -2.01 10.33 7.15
CA SER A 51 -1.60 10.41 8.55
C SER A 51 -0.14 9.96 8.72
N THR A 52 0.20 8.81 8.13
CA THR A 52 1.57 8.26 8.15
C THR A 52 2.56 9.22 7.49
N SER A 53 2.21 9.74 6.30
CA SER A 53 3.03 10.71 5.57
C SER A 53 3.21 12.01 6.33
N THR A 54 2.17 12.48 7.02
CA THR A 54 2.25 13.68 7.88
C THR A 54 3.23 13.47 9.04
N THR A 55 3.21 12.29 9.66
CA THR A 55 4.16 11.93 10.72
C THR A 55 5.58 11.87 10.19
N ILE A 56 5.82 11.20 9.06
CA ILE A 56 7.13 11.14 8.42
C ILE A 56 7.63 12.55 8.07
N PHE A 57 6.78 13.39 7.46
CA PHE A 57 7.15 14.76 7.10
C PHE A 57 7.55 15.58 8.33
N LYS A 58 6.82 15.46 9.44
CA LYS A 58 7.18 16.14 10.69
C LYS A 58 8.55 15.70 11.21
N MET A 59 8.82 14.40 11.23
CA MET A 59 10.11 13.84 11.67
C MET A 59 11.27 14.33 10.80
N LEU A 60 11.08 14.37 9.48
CA LEU A 60 12.10 14.84 8.54
C LEU A 60 12.30 16.36 8.64
N ASN A 61 11.22 17.13 8.69
CA ASN A 61 11.30 18.59 8.72
C ASN A 61 11.86 19.15 10.04
N GLN A 62 11.74 18.42 11.16
CA GLN A 62 12.40 18.80 12.42
C GLN A 62 13.93 18.84 12.29
N SER A 63 14.49 18.01 11.41
CA SER A 63 15.93 17.92 11.16
C SER A 63 16.33 18.62 9.85
N ARG A 64 15.57 19.64 9.41
CA ARG A 64 15.84 20.35 8.14
C ARG A 64 17.22 20.99 8.09
N GLU A 65 17.67 21.56 9.19
CA GLU A 65 18.97 22.23 9.30
C GLU A 65 20.13 21.24 9.46
N ASP A 66 19.88 20.11 10.12
CA ASP A 66 20.84 19.02 10.28
C ASP A 66 20.18 17.65 10.02
N PRO A 67 20.13 17.22 8.73
CA PRO A 67 19.46 15.98 8.34
C PRO A 67 20.10 14.71 8.93
N GLN A 68 21.29 14.83 9.53
CA GLN A 68 21.97 13.70 10.18
C GLN A 68 21.25 13.27 11.48
N ASN A 69 20.44 14.13 12.08
CA ASN A 69 19.68 13.83 13.30
C ASN A 69 18.30 13.22 13.02
N VAL A 70 18.00 12.83 11.78
CA VAL A 70 16.74 12.13 11.48
C VAL A 70 16.77 10.74 12.11
N ASP A 71 15.71 10.38 12.82
CA ASP A 71 15.40 8.99 13.17
C ASP A 71 14.99 8.21 11.91
N PHE A 72 16.00 7.86 11.13
CA PHE A 72 15.86 7.21 9.84
C PHE A 72 15.22 5.82 9.93
N PRO A 73 15.53 4.97 10.92
CA PRO A 73 14.83 3.70 11.13
C PRO A 73 13.32 3.88 11.28
N SER A 74 12.86 4.78 12.13
CA SER A 74 11.42 5.03 12.30
C SER A 74 10.78 5.55 11.01
N VAL A 75 11.46 6.46 10.30
CA VAL A 75 11.01 6.95 8.99
C VAL A 75 10.91 5.81 7.96
N ALA A 76 11.88 4.90 7.93
CA ALA A 76 11.88 3.75 7.02
C ALA A 76 10.74 2.76 7.32
N ILE A 77 10.48 2.48 8.60
CA ILE A 77 9.35 1.64 9.05
C ILE A 77 8.02 2.25 8.61
N LEU A 78 7.82 3.55 8.86
CA LEU A 78 6.60 4.26 8.46
C LEU A 78 6.44 4.31 6.93
N THR A 79 7.55 4.46 6.20
CA THR A 79 7.56 4.43 4.73
C THR A 79 7.06 3.08 4.20
N ARG A 80 7.46 1.97 4.82
CA ARG A 80 6.92 0.64 4.48
C ARG A 80 5.41 0.58 4.71
N GLY A 81 4.89 1.18 5.78
CA GLY A 81 3.46 1.27 6.04
C GLY A 81 2.66 1.95 4.91
N ILE A 82 3.27 2.92 4.22
CA ILE A 82 2.67 3.57 3.04
C ILE A 82 2.58 2.60 1.86
N PHE A 83 3.59 1.74 1.65
CA PHE A 83 3.58 0.74 0.58
C PHE A 83 2.45 -0.27 0.79
N GLU A 84 2.35 -0.77 2.02
CA GLU A 84 1.33 -1.75 2.41
C GLU A 84 -0.08 -1.15 2.30
N SER A 85 -0.23 0.12 2.69
CA SER A 85 -1.49 0.86 2.52
C SER A 85 -1.85 1.02 1.04
N TYR A 86 -0.90 1.41 0.19
CA TYR A 86 -1.16 1.57 -1.24
C TYR A 86 -1.44 0.24 -1.92
N ARG A 87 -0.83 -0.88 -1.50
CA ARG A 87 -1.20 -2.21 -2.01
C ARG A 87 -2.68 -2.49 -1.80
N ASN A 88 -3.18 -2.23 -0.60
CA ASN A 88 -4.59 -2.43 -0.27
C ASN A 88 -5.46 -1.46 -1.09
N PHE A 89 -5.03 -0.21 -1.25
CA PHE A 89 -5.70 0.78 -2.09
C PHE A 89 -5.86 0.27 -3.53
N TYR A 90 -4.76 -0.16 -4.14
CA TYR A 90 -4.73 -0.62 -5.52
C TYR A 90 -5.59 -1.86 -5.72
N TYR A 91 -5.36 -2.88 -4.88
CA TYR A 91 -6.04 -4.17 -4.98
C TYR A 91 -7.56 -4.03 -4.85
N LEU A 92 -8.02 -3.18 -3.94
CA LEU A 92 -9.44 -3.03 -3.65
C LEU A 92 -10.10 -1.99 -4.56
N THR A 93 -9.38 -0.99 -5.06
CA THR A 93 -10.06 0.21 -5.59
C THR A 93 -9.48 0.80 -6.89
N SER A 94 -8.31 0.42 -7.35
CA SER A 94 -7.67 1.09 -8.52
C SER A 94 -7.69 0.30 -9.81
N GLU A 95 -7.92 -1.02 -9.79
CA GLU A 95 -7.94 -1.80 -11.02
C GLU A 95 -9.18 -1.45 -11.84
N ALA A 96 -8.98 -1.00 -13.09
CA ALA A 96 -10.07 -0.63 -13.98
C ALA A 96 -10.88 -1.88 -14.37
N GLY A 97 -12.21 -1.74 -14.36
CA GLY A 97 -13.11 -2.82 -14.79
C GLY A 97 -13.42 -3.89 -13.75
N ILE A 98 -13.06 -3.70 -12.48
CA ILE A 98 -13.57 -4.55 -11.38
C ILE A 98 -15.09 -4.41 -11.31
N SER A 99 -15.83 -5.52 -11.38
CA SER A 99 -17.29 -5.52 -11.15
C SER A 99 -17.61 -5.31 -9.67
N ASP A 100 -18.82 -4.83 -9.36
CA ASP A 100 -19.26 -4.69 -7.95
C ASP A 100 -19.16 -6.02 -7.18
N SER A 101 -19.48 -7.14 -7.84
CA SER A 101 -19.38 -8.48 -7.26
C SER A 101 -17.94 -8.91 -6.99
N GLU A 102 -16.99 -8.56 -7.86
CA GLU A 102 -15.57 -8.80 -7.64
C GLU A 102 -15.01 -7.89 -6.54
N PHE A 103 -15.43 -6.62 -6.50
CA PHE A 103 -15.06 -5.68 -5.45
C PHE A 103 -15.47 -6.22 -4.07
N GLU A 104 -16.73 -6.63 -3.93
CA GLU A 104 -17.26 -7.23 -2.70
C GLU A 104 -16.44 -8.47 -2.30
N PHE A 105 -16.17 -9.37 -3.24
CA PHE A 105 -15.35 -10.56 -3.00
C PHE A 105 -13.95 -10.18 -2.47
N ARG A 106 -13.25 -9.28 -3.15
CA ARG A 106 -11.91 -8.80 -2.75
C ARG A 106 -11.95 -8.15 -1.36
N TYR A 107 -13.02 -7.43 -1.04
CA TYR A 107 -13.21 -6.78 0.25
C TYR A 107 -13.46 -7.78 1.39
N LEU A 108 -14.28 -8.81 1.15
CA LEU A 108 -14.49 -9.90 2.11
C LEU A 108 -13.18 -10.62 2.42
N ILE A 109 -12.40 -10.94 1.39
CA ILE A 109 -11.08 -11.56 1.53
C ILE A 109 -10.13 -10.69 2.37
N PHE A 110 -10.10 -9.38 2.11
CA PHE A 110 -9.32 -8.42 2.88
C PHE A 110 -9.72 -8.41 4.37
N LYS A 111 -11.03 -8.44 4.68
CA LYS A 111 -11.52 -8.55 6.06
C LYS A 111 -11.07 -9.85 6.72
N SER A 112 -11.22 -10.99 6.02
CA SER A 112 -10.82 -12.29 6.56
C SER A 112 -9.34 -12.32 6.92
N TYR A 113 -8.48 -11.76 6.07
CA TYR A 113 -7.04 -11.66 6.35
C TYR A 113 -6.75 -10.87 7.63
N GLY A 114 -7.39 -9.70 7.79
CA GLY A 114 -7.25 -8.89 9.00
C GLY A 114 -7.69 -9.63 10.27
N ASN A 115 -8.76 -10.44 10.19
CA ASN A 115 -9.19 -11.26 11.33
C ASN A 115 -8.22 -12.41 11.62
N PHE A 116 -7.62 -13.05 10.61
CA PHE A 116 -6.57 -14.05 10.83
C PHE A 116 -5.33 -13.47 11.52
N GLU A 117 -4.89 -12.27 11.14
CA GLU A 117 -3.74 -11.61 11.79
C GLU A 117 -4.03 -11.29 13.26
N LYS A 118 -5.23 -10.76 13.57
CA LYS A 118 -5.66 -10.50 14.96
C LYS A 118 -5.69 -11.80 15.79
N GLN A 119 -6.23 -12.88 15.23
CA GLN A 119 -6.25 -14.18 15.91
C GLN A 119 -4.84 -14.71 16.18
N ASP A 120 -3.94 -14.62 15.19
CA ASP A 120 -2.54 -15.06 15.35
C ASP A 120 -1.81 -14.22 16.43
N MET A 121 -2.07 -12.92 16.47
CA MET A 121 -1.54 -12.03 17.50
C MET A 121 -2.05 -12.42 18.90
N ILE A 122 -3.37 -12.63 19.07
CA ILE A 122 -3.96 -13.06 20.34
C ILE A 122 -3.36 -14.41 20.80
N LYS A 123 -3.25 -15.38 19.89
CA LYS A 123 -2.63 -16.70 20.18
C LYS A 123 -1.17 -16.55 20.64
N LYS A 124 -0.38 -15.69 19.97
CA LYS A 124 1.02 -15.43 20.32
C LYS A 124 1.19 -14.73 21.65
N LEU A 125 0.24 -13.88 22.04
CA LEU A 125 0.23 -13.22 23.34
C LEU A 125 -0.09 -14.16 24.50
N LYS A 126 -0.37 -15.46 24.24
CA LYS A 126 -0.66 -16.50 25.26
C LYS A 126 -1.65 -15.99 26.33
N ALA A 127 -2.71 -15.33 25.89
CA ALA A 127 -3.59 -14.65 26.82
C ALA A 127 -4.35 -15.64 27.71
N GLU A 128 -3.94 -15.72 28.98
CA GLU A 128 -4.66 -16.40 30.08
C GLU A 128 -5.84 -15.55 30.60
N ASN A 129 -6.09 -14.39 29.98
CA ASN A 129 -7.14 -13.45 30.37
C ASN A 129 -8.48 -13.80 29.70
N ILE A 130 -9.53 -13.95 30.51
CA ILE A 130 -10.91 -14.25 30.10
C ILE A 130 -11.45 -13.23 29.09
N ASP A 131 -11.11 -11.94 29.24
CA ASP A 131 -11.59 -10.91 28.32
C ASP A 131 -11.00 -11.09 26.91
N ILE A 132 -9.75 -11.54 26.82
CA ILE A 132 -9.09 -11.80 25.53
C ILE A 132 -9.64 -13.08 24.88
N MET A 133 -10.06 -14.07 25.68
CA MET A 133 -10.76 -15.26 25.17
C MET A 133 -12.12 -14.91 24.56
N ARG A 134 -12.82 -13.92 25.13
CA ARG A 134 -14.08 -13.43 24.56
C ARG A 134 -13.86 -12.72 23.22
N ASP A 135 -12.85 -11.86 23.14
CA ASP A 135 -12.47 -11.21 21.87
C ASP A 135 -12.07 -12.23 20.80
N PHE A 136 -11.41 -13.32 21.22
CA PHE A 136 -11.04 -14.41 20.33
C PHE A 136 -12.26 -15.14 19.76
N GLN A 137 -13.28 -15.42 20.59
CA GLN A 137 -14.54 -16.03 20.14
C GLN A 137 -15.30 -15.15 19.16
N VAL A 138 -15.40 -13.84 19.44
CA VAL A 138 -16.03 -12.88 18.51
C VAL A 138 -15.31 -12.90 17.15
N LEU A 139 -13.97 -12.95 17.15
CA LEU A 139 -13.20 -13.04 15.90
C LEU A 139 -13.40 -14.38 15.17
N GLU A 140 -13.64 -15.48 15.87
CA GLU A 140 -14.00 -16.78 15.26
C GLU A 140 -15.38 -16.71 14.60
N GLU A 141 -16.38 -16.16 15.28
CA GLU A 141 -17.73 -15.96 14.74
C GLU A 141 -17.70 -15.06 13.49
N GLU A 142 -17.02 -13.91 13.56
CA GLU A 142 -16.85 -13.01 12.40
C GLU A 142 -16.14 -13.72 11.23
N LEU A 143 -15.17 -14.60 11.50
CA LEU A 143 -14.48 -15.34 10.45
C LEU A 143 -15.37 -16.39 9.79
N ASP A 144 -16.24 -17.04 10.55
CA ASP A 144 -17.18 -18.00 10.01
C ASP A 144 -18.26 -17.30 9.16
N GLU A 145 -18.77 -16.16 9.60
CA GLU A 145 -19.66 -15.30 8.78
C GLU A 145 -18.97 -14.88 7.47
N LEU A 146 -17.74 -14.36 7.54
CA LEU A 146 -16.99 -13.96 6.34
C LEU A 146 -16.74 -15.13 5.39
N LYS A 147 -16.48 -16.34 5.90
CA LYS A 147 -16.32 -17.53 5.05
C LYS A 147 -17.62 -17.86 4.32
N GLU A 148 -18.77 -17.78 5.00
CA GLU A 148 -20.06 -18.01 4.37
C GLU A 148 -20.36 -16.96 3.29
N ASP A 149 -20.13 -15.68 3.58
CA ASP A 149 -20.28 -14.59 2.61
C ASP A 149 -19.40 -14.79 1.38
N ILE A 150 -18.14 -15.17 1.58
CA ILE A 150 -17.20 -15.47 0.49
C ILE A 150 -17.67 -16.64 -0.35
N ILE A 151 -18.15 -17.71 0.29
CA ILE A 151 -18.68 -18.87 -0.41
C ILE A 151 -19.92 -18.48 -1.21
N ASN A 152 -20.77 -17.58 -0.72
CA ASN A 152 -22.02 -17.22 -1.38
C ASN A 152 -21.88 -16.09 -2.41
N ASN A 153 -20.75 -15.37 -2.44
CA ASN A 153 -20.51 -14.27 -3.37
C ASN A 153 -20.54 -14.73 -4.84
N GLU A 154 -21.18 -13.92 -5.70
CA GLU A 154 -21.39 -14.22 -7.11
C GLU A 154 -20.08 -14.45 -7.88
N PHE A 155 -19.09 -13.58 -7.68
CA PHE A 155 -17.81 -13.65 -8.37
C PHE A 155 -17.02 -14.91 -7.96
N TYR A 156 -17.06 -15.28 -6.68
CA TYR A 156 -16.49 -16.55 -6.23
C TYR A 156 -17.14 -17.76 -6.91
N GLN A 157 -18.46 -17.77 -7.05
CA GLN A 157 -19.18 -18.85 -7.74
C GLN A 157 -18.80 -18.93 -9.22
N GLN A 158 -18.64 -17.78 -9.90
CA GLN A 158 -18.17 -17.74 -11.29
C GLN A 158 -16.77 -18.33 -11.42
N ILE A 159 -15.81 -17.91 -10.58
CA ILE A 159 -14.45 -18.47 -10.56
C ILE A 159 -14.49 -19.97 -10.29
N LYS A 160 -15.31 -20.43 -9.34
CA LYS A 160 -15.44 -21.85 -9.02
C LYS A 160 -15.91 -22.65 -10.21
N ILE A 161 -16.93 -22.17 -10.93
CA ILE A 161 -17.45 -22.80 -12.15
C ILE A 161 -16.38 -22.83 -13.25
N GLU A 162 -15.65 -21.74 -13.47
CA GLU A 162 -14.56 -21.69 -14.45
C GLU A 162 -13.41 -22.63 -14.10
N ASN A 163 -13.01 -22.68 -12.83
CA ASN A 163 -12.00 -23.62 -12.34
C ASN A 163 -12.48 -25.08 -12.45
N GLU A 164 -13.76 -25.36 -12.21
CA GLU A 164 -14.35 -26.68 -12.41
C GLU A 164 -14.40 -27.07 -13.90
N LYS A 165 -14.69 -26.13 -14.80
CA LYS A 165 -14.56 -26.32 -16.25
C LYS A 165 -13.10 -26.52 -16.68
N ASN A 166 -12.15 -25.87 -16.00
CA ASN A 166 -10.71 -25.94 -16.26
C ASN A 166 -10.01 -27.09 -15.51
N LYS A 167 -10.72 -27.91 -14.71
CA LYS A 167 -10.17 -29.03 -13.94
C LYS A 167 -9.83 -30.25 -14.81
N ARG A 168 -8.83 -30.06 -15.69
CA ARG A 168 -7.77 -31.05 -15.95
C ARG A 168 -6.59 -30.91 -14.99
N TYR A 169 -6.66 -30.05 -13.96
CA TYR A 169 -5.65 -29.96 -12.90
C TYR A 169 -6.26 -29.94 -11.47
N LYS A 170 -6.02 -31.06 -10.77
CA LYS A 170 -6.04 -31.38 -9.33
C LYS A 170 -7.10 -30.77 -8.38
N LYS A 171 -8.00 -31.68 -7.95
CA LYS A 171 -8.64 -31.86 -6.62
C LYS A 171 -8.49 -30.70 -5.61
N ILE A 172 -9.48 -29.82 -5.60
CA ILE A 172 -10.03 -29.23 -4.37
C ILE A 172 -11.54 -29.36 -4.55
N GLN A 173 -12.15 -30.37 -3.92
CA GLN A 173 -13.57 -30.70 -4.12
C GLN A 173 -14.31 -30.98 -2.81
N ASP A 174 -13.73 -30.63 -1.66
CA ASP A 174 -14.39 -30.79 -0.36
C ASP A 174 -14.59 -29.43 0.32
N LYS A 175 -15.86 -29.11 0.65
CA LYS A 175 -16.22 -27.97 1.50
C LYS A 175 -15.50 -28.02 2.85
N GLN A 176 -15.25 -29.22 3.37
CA GLN A 176 -14.50 -29.46 4.62
C GLN A 176 -13.02 -29.08 4.47
N LEU A 177 -12.41 -29.41 3.33
CA LEU A 177 -11.01 -29.06 3.03
C LEU A 177 -10.82 -27.55 2.83
N PHE A 178 -11.86 -26.86 2.34
CA PHE A 178 -11.84 -25.40 2.18
C PHE A 178 -11.85 -24.68 3.53
N SER A 179 -12.51 -25.20 4.56
CA SER A 179 -12.46 -24.64 5.92
C SER A 179 -11.06 -24.81 6.54
N GLU A 180 -10.47 -26.00 6.45
CA GLU A 180 -9.17 -26.31 7.05
C GLU A 180 -7.99 -25.67 6.32
N ARG A 181 -8.11 -25.45 5.00
CA ARG A 181 -7.10 -24.79 4.16
C ARG A 181 -7.53 -23.42 3.66
N PHE A 182 -8.55 -22.80 4.26
CA PHE A 182 -9.11 -21.52 3.80
C PHE A 182 -8.04 -20.45 3.64
N LYS A 183 -7.15 -20.35 4.64
CA LYS A 183 -6.02 -19.42 4.62
C LYS A 183 -5.12 -19.66 3.40
N GLU A 184 -4.81 -20.91 3.06
CA GLU A 184 -4.01 -21.26 1.89
C GLU A 184 -4.80 -21.08 0.59
N ALA A 185 -6.08 -21.45 0.56
CA ALA A 185 -6.94 -21.31 -0.61
C ALA A 185 -7.16 -19.83 -0.97
N VAL A 186 -7.43 -18.97 0.00
CA VAL A 186 -7.52 -17.51 -0.18
C VAL A 186 -6.21 -16.89 -0.66
N ILE A 187 -5.07 -17.45 -0.22
CA ILE A 187 -3.73 -17.00 -0.65
C ILE A 187 -3.38 -17.52 -2.06
N ASP A 188 -3.74 -18.75 -2.42
CA ASP A 188 -3.37 -19.42 -3.68
C ASP A 188 -4.41 -19.27 -4.81
N THR A 189 -5.70 -19.05 -4.54
CA THR A 189 -6.70 -18.87 -5.61
C THR A 189 -6.65 -17.46 -6.19
N ASN A 190 -6.16 -17.41 -7.44
CA ASN A 190 -6.50 -16.41 -8.45
C ASN A 190 -6.32 -14.93 -8.08
N GLY A 191 -5.12 -14.55 -7.65
CA GLY A 191 -4.69 -13.15 -7.72
C GLY A 191 -5.08 -12.26 -6.54
N CYS A 192 -5.60 -12.84 -5.45
CA CYS A 192 -5.94 -12.09 -4.22
C CYS A 192 -4.71 -11.51 -3.50
N PHE A 193 -3.51 -11.98 -3.82
CA PHE A 193 -2.26 -11.34 -3.44
C PHE A 193 -1.56 -10.81 -4.68
N ILE A 194 -1.91 -9.59 -5.11
CA ILE A 194 -1.05 -8.88 -6.05
C ILE A 194 0.20 -8.45 -5.29
N SER A 195 1.36 -8.97 -5.70
CA SER A 195 2.61 -8.55 -5.10
C SER A 195 2.79 -7.06 -5.34
N HIS A 196 3.38 -6.34 -4.38
CA HIS A 196 3.64 -4.91 -4.57
C HIS A 196 4.47 -4.64 -5.85
N LYS A 197 5.35 -5.57 -6.20
CA LYS A 197 6.08 -5.61 -7.47
C LYS A 197 5.15 -5.56 -8.68
N LYS A 198 4.12 -6.43 -8.73
CA LYS A 198 3.14 -6.44 -9.83
C LYS A 198 2.36 -5.13 -9.90
N ILE A 199 1.97 -4.56 -8.76
CA ILE A 199 1.28 -3.26 -8.71
C ILE A 199 2.17 -2.17 -9.29
N LEU A 200 3.41 -2.06 -8.79
CA LEU A 200 4.35 -1.05 -9.25
C LEU A 200 4.53 -1.14 -10.77
N LEU A 201 4.75 -2.33 -11.33
CA LEU A 201 4.93 -2.49 -12.76
C LEU A 201 3.69 -2.08 -13.56
N LYS A 202 2.49 -2.48 -13.12
CA LYS A 202 1.24 -2.10 -13.81
C LYS A 202 1.10 -0.58 -13.85
N ARG A 203 1.23 0.09 -12.70
CA ARG A 203 1.16 1.56 -12.61
C ARG A 203 2.29 2.26 -13.35
N PHE A 204 3.49 1.72 -13.29
CA PHE A 204 4.63 2.30 -13.97
C PHE A 204 4.47 2.23 -15.49
N ILE A 205 3.96 1.12 -16.04
CA ILE A 205 3.67 1.00 -17.47
C ILE A 205 2.56 2.00 -17.88
N GLU A 206 1.49 2.12 -17.10
CA GLU A 206 0.41 3.08 -17.36
C GLU A 206 0.91 4.53 -17.44
N LEU A 207 1.85 4.92 -16.56
CA LEU A 207 2.37 6.29 -16.49
C LEU A 207 3.47 6.59 -17.51
N ASN A 208 4.02 5.58 -18.17
CA ASN A 208 5.28 5.71 -18.88
C ASN A 208 5.34 4.71 -20.04
N ASN A 209 4.98 5.17 -21.24
CA ASN A 209 5.10 4.40 -22.48
C ASN A 209 6.57 4.14 -22.85
N GLY A 210 6.93 2.91 -23.22
CA GLY A 210 8.27 2.56 -23.74
C GLY A 210 9.28 2.04 -22.69
N TYR A 211 8.80 1.63 -21.52
CA TYR A 211 9.63 1.16 -20.40
C TYR A 211 9.71 -0.35 -20.24
N GLU A 212 9.13 -1.09 -21.17
CA GLU A 212 9.15 -2.56 -21.23
C GLU A 212 10.59 -3.09 -21.18
N GLN A 213 11.53 -2.37 -21.81
CA GLN A 213 12.96 -2.68 -21.82
C GLN A 213 13.65 -2.54 -20.45
N TYR A 214 13.07 -1.77 -19.51
CA TYR A 214 13.60 -1.57 -18.16
C TYR A 214 12.88 -2.41 -17.11
N LYS A 215 11.88 -3.21 -17.49
CA LYS A 215 11.04 -3.99 -16.58
C LYS A 215 11.87 -4.76 -15.55
N GLN A 216 12.86 -5.53 -15.99
CA GLN A 216 13.71 -6.33 -15.08
C GLN A 216 14.50 -5.46 -14.08
N LYS A 217 14.97 -4.27 -14.49
CA LYS A 217 15.71 -3.36 -13.59
C LYS A 217 14.79 -2.78 -12.53
N ILE A 218 13.61 -2.33 -12.93
CA ILE A 218 12.57 -1.80 -12.04
C ILE A 218 12.16 -2.87 -11.03
N GLU A 219 11.95 -4.11 -11.50
CA GLU A 219 11.64 -5.26 -10.67
C GLU A 219 12.70 -5.49 -9.59
N ALA A 220 13.97 -5.60 -9.99
CA ALA A 220 15.08 -5.83 -9.07
C ALA A 220 15.24 -4.68 -8.06
N ARG A 221 15.13 -3.43 -8.51
CA ARG A 221 15.24 -2.24 -7.65
C ARG A 221 14.11 -2.16 -6.63
N TYR A 222 12.91 -2.54 -7.04
CA TYR A 222 11.78 -2.60 -6.13
C TYR A 222 11.94 -3.68 -5.06
N GLU A 223 12.35 -4.90 -5.46
CA GLU A 223 12.62 -5.98 -4.52
C GLU A 223 13.71 -5.59 -3.52
N PHE A 224 14.77 -4.94 -3.99
CA PHE A 224 15.80 -4.36 -3.14
C PHE A 224 15.22 -3.36 -2.14
N LEU A 225 14.41 -2.40 -2.61
CA LEU A 225 13.82 -1.37 -1.77
C LEU A 225 12.88 -1.95 -0.70
N TYR A 226 12.02 -2.89 -1.09
CA TYR A 226 11.10 -3.54 -0.15
C TYR A 226 11.87 -4.33 0.91
N LYS A 227 12.90 -5.09 0.51
CA LYS A 227 13.78 -5.81 1.44
C LYS A 227 14.54 -4.84 2.35
N TYR A 228 15.05 -3.74 1.79
CA TYR A 228 15.75 -2.69 2.53
C TYR A 228 14.86 -2.12 3.64
N LEU A 229 13.64 -1.68 3.31
CA LEU A 229 12.68 -1.17 4.30
C LEU A 229 12.26 -2.24 5.30
N SER A 230 12.11 -3.50 4.86
CA SER A 230 11.74 -4.62 5.74
C SER A 230 12.83 -4.93 6.78
N ASN A 231 14.10 -4.71 6.46
CA ASN A 231 15.17 -4.91 7.42
C ASN A 231 15.04 -3.96 8.63
N PHE A 232 14.54 -2.73 8.45
CA PHE A 232 14.29 -1.84 9.59
C PHE A 232 13.14 -2.30 10.49
N VAL A 233 12.21 -3.10 9.96
CA VAL A 233 11.12 -3.70 10.75
C VAL A 233 11.58 -4.94 11.53
N HIS A 234 12.52 -5.72 10.97
CA HIS A 234 12.90 -7.02 11.51
C HIS A 234 14.24 -7.04 12.24
N VAL A 235 15.08 -6.01 12.08
CA VAL A 235 16.37 -5.90 12.76
C VAL A 235 16.19 -5.08 14.05
N SER A 236 15.77 -5.79 15.10
CA SER A 236 16.16 -5.69 16.52
C SER A 236 16.17 -4.32 17.23
N PRO A 237 15.94 -4.23 18.56
CA PRO A 237 16.13 -3.01 19.37
C PRO A 237 17.47 -2.25 19.19
N PHE A 238 18.46 -2.82 18.50
CA PHE A 238 19.71 -2.17 18.12
C PHE A 238 19.61 -1.22 16.91
N SER A 239 18.52 -1.25 16.12
CA SER A 239 18.31 -0.25 15.05
C SER A 239 17.95 1.13 15.59
N LEU A 240 17.37 1.19 16.80
CA LEU A 240 17.11 2.43 17.54
C LEU A 240 18.39 3.07 18.12
N ASP A 241 19.51 2.33 18.12
CA ASP A 241 20.78 2.73 18.78
C ASP A 241 21.88 3.09 17.76
N GLN A 242 21.51 3.48 16.53
CA GLN A 242 22.44 4.06 15.55
C GLN A 242 22.18 5.55 15.26
N PRO A 243 22.26 6.44 16.26
CA PRO A 243 22.08 7.88 16.05
C PRO A 243 23.21 8.56 15.25
N HIS A 244 24.17 7.81 14.71
CA HIS A 244 25.41 8.37 14.12
C HIS A 244 25.78 7.81 12.74
N HIS A 245 24.86 7.15 12.03
CA HIS A 245 25.16 6.78 10.65
C HIS A 245 25.02 8.01 9.75
N HIS A 246 26.06 8.36 9.00
CA HIS A 246 25.96 9.46 8.05
C HIS A 246 24.99 9.09 6.93
N ILE A 247 23.78 9.67 6.96
CA ILE A 247 22.73 9.36 5.99
C ILE A 247 23.03 10.13 4.71
N SER A 248 23.33 9.41 3.62
CA SER A 248 23.55 10.04 2.32
C SER A 248 22.23 10.56 1.73
N ILE A 249 22.31 11.48 0.77
CA ILE A 249 21.12 11.95 0.06
C ILE A 249 20.43 10.80 -0.70
N ASP A 250 21.19 9.79 -1.13
CA ASP A 250 20.65 8.62 -1.83
C ASP A 250 19.83 7.73 -0.89
N GLU A 251 20.24 7.61 0.39
CA GLU A 251 19.43 6.96 1.42
C GLU A 251 18.11 7.69 1.64
N PHE A 252 18.13 9.03 1.69
CA PHE A 252 16.90 9.81 1.76
C PHE A 252 16.00 9.62 0.54
N LYS A 253 16.56 9.53 -0.67
CA LYS A 253 15.77 9.26 -1.88
C LYS A 253 15.01 7.93 -1.82
N LYS A 254 15.56 6.91 -1.18
CA LYS A 254 14.88 5.61 -0.94
C LYS A 254 13.64 5.74 -0.03
N ILE A 255 13.53 6.84 0.71
CA ILE A 255 12.37 7.18 1.55
C ILE A 255 11.42 8.12 0.82
N PHE A 256 11.90 9.29 0.40
CA PHE A 256 11.07 10.36 -0.14
C PHE A 256 10.36 9.94 -1.43
N LEU A 257 11.11 9.42 -2.40
CA LEU A 257 10.63 9.21 -3.75
C LEU A 257 9.49 8.17 -3.82
N PRO A 258 9.54 7.05 -3.10
CA PRO A 258 8.41 6.14 -3.04
C PRO A 258 7.15 6.72 -2.39
N ILE A 259 7.30 7.53 -1.33
CA ILE A 259 6.16 8.18 -0.67
C ILE A 259 5.47 9.13 -1.66
N ILE A 260 6.26 9.99 -2.31
CA ILE A 260 5.80 10.89 -3.36
C ILE A 260 5.06 10.06 -4.43
N PHE A 261 5.67 9.00 -4.94
CA PHE A 261 5.07 8.16 -5.96
C PHE A 261 3.70 7.58 -5.54
N TYR A 262 3.62 6.91 -4.38
CA TYR A 262 2.39 6.24 -3.96
C TYR A 262 1.29 7.19 -3.54
N LEU A 263 1.61 8.32 -2.90
CA LEU A 263 0.60 9.34 -2.60
C LEU A 263 -0.01 9.90 -3.89
N ASN A 264 0.84 10.26 -4.86
CA ASN A 264 0.37 10.93 -6.07
C ASN A 264 -0.42 9.99 -6.98
N ILE A 265 -0.03 8.72 -7.06
CA ILE A 265 -0.81 7.73 -7.79
C ILE A 265 -2.16 7.47 -7.13
N ALA A 266 -2.22 7.39 -5.80
CA ALA A 266 -3.49 7.26 -5.11
C ALA A 266 -4.39 8.48 -5.33
N ASN A 267 -3.80 9.69 -5.35
CA ASN A 267 -4.53 10.91 -5.68
C ASN A 267 -5.06 10.87 -7.12
N GLU A 268 -4.24 10.48 -8.09
CA GLU A 268 -4.62 10.35 -9.50
C GLU A 268 -5.78 9.36 -9.69
N ASP A 269 -5.74 8.19 -9.04
CA ASP A 269 -6.82 7.20 -9.09
C ASP A 269 -8.15 7.75 -8.55
N ILE A 270 -8.11 8.68 -7.60
CA ILE A 270 -9.30 9.36 -7.10
C ILE A 270 -9.72 10.47 -8.06
N LEU A 271 -8.78 11.27 -8.56
CA LEU A 271 -9.06 12.37 -9.49
C LEU A 271 -9.68 11.87 -10.80
N ASN A 272 -9.29 10.67 -11.25
CA ASN A 272 -9.90 10.02 -12.41
C ASN A 272 -11.39 9.71 -12.20
N ASP A 273 -11.81 9.39 -10.98
CA ASP A 273 -13.21 9.13 -10.64
C ASP A 273 -13.98 10.44 -10.31
N PHE A 274 -13.27 11.55 -10.08
CA PHE A 274 -13.83 12.88 -9.75
C PHE A 274 -13.20 13.98 -10.63
N PRO A 275 -13.51 14.01 -11.95
CA PRO A 275 -12.91 14.98 -12.86
C PRO A 275 -13.18 16.43 -12.47
N GLU A 276 -14.30 16.72 -11.79
CA GLU A 276 -14.59 18.06 -11.28
C GLU A 276 -13.59 18.53 -10.21
N LEU A 277 -13.00 17.59 -9.46
CA LEU A 277 -11.95 17.89 -8.51
C LEU A 277 -10.64 18.22 -9.24
N GLU A 278 -10.31 17.49 -10.30
CA GLU A 278 -9.13 17.77 -11.12
C GLU A 278 -9.23 19.14 -11.80
N GLU A 279 -10.38 19.48 -12.38
CA GLU A 279 -10.61 20.81 -12.99
C GLU A 279 -10.39 21.95 -11.99
N ARG A 280 -10.80 21.74 -10.73
CA ARG A 280 -10.63 22.70 -9.64
C ARG A 280 -9.17 22.78 -9.18
N LEU A 281 -8.50 21.65 -9.02
CA LEU A 281 -7.15 21.59 -8.47
C LEU A 281 -6.07 21.91 -9.51
N GLN A 282 -6.34 21.69 -10.81
CA GLN A 282 -5.42 21.87 -11.93
C GLN A 282 -4.03 21.32 -11.60
N VAL A 283 -3.94 20.03 -11.27
CA VAL A 283 -2.79 19.46 -10.53
C VAL A 283 -1.47 19.71 -11.25
N THR A 284 -1.43 19.49 -12.57
CA THR A 284 -0.26 19.74 -13.43
C THR A 284 0.26 21.17 -13.32
N LYS A 285 -0.63 22.15 -13.16
CA LYS A 285 -0.27 23.58 -13.08
C LYS A 285 0.11 23.98 -11.66
N ASN A 286 -0.70 23.60 -10.68
CA ASN A 286 -0.59 24.09 -9.30
C ASN A 286 0.41 23.29 -8.45
N TYR A 287 0.73 22.06 -8.86
CA TYR A 287 1.63 21.15 -8.14
C TYR A 287 2.73 20.59 -9.05
N SER A 288 3.28 21.43 -9.94
CA SER A 288 4.27 21.03 -10.95
C SER A 288 5.53 20.36 -10.39
N ASN A 289 5.92 20.69 -9.15
CA ASN A 289 7.07 20.09 -8.47
C ASN A 289 6.86 18.61 -8.10
N ILE A 290 5.62 18.15 -7.96
CA ILE A 290 5.32 16.71 -7.77
C ILE A 290 5.88 15.90 -8.93
N PHE A 291 5.68 16.37 -10.16
CA PHE A 291 6.13 15.68 -11.38
C PHE A 291 7.65 15.57 -11.44
N LYS A 292 8.38 16.54 -10.88
CA LYS A 292 9.83 16.45 -10.73
C LYS A 292 10.24 15.28 -9.82
N GLY A 293 9.55 15.10 -8.69
CA GLY A 293 9.77 13.95 -7.79
C GLY A 293 9.43 12.61 -8.44
N LEU A 294 8.33 12.55 -9.19
CA LEU A 294 7.95 11.37 -9.95
C LEU A 294 9.02 11.01 -10.99
N GLU A 295 9.47 11.98 -11.80
CA GLU A 295 10.54 11.77 -12.76
C GLU A 295 11.84 11.30 -12.10
N GLU A 296 12.18 11.84 -10.94
CA GLU A 296 13.36 11.43 -10.18
C GLU A 296 13.24 9.98 -9.69
N PHE A 297 12.09 9.59 -9.17
CA PHE A 297 11.83 8.20 -8.78
C PHE A 297 11.94 7.25 -9.96
N ILE A 298 11.34 7.63 -11.09
CA ILE A 298 11.39 6.89 -12.34
C ILE A 298 12.84 6.73 -12.81
N LYS A 299 13.67 7.78 -12.76
CA LYS A 299 15.10 7.70 -13.09
C LYS A 299 15.83 6.76 -12.15
N TRP A 300 15.60 6.88 -10.84
CA TRP A 300 16.21 6.02 -9.82
C TRP A 300 15.90 4.53 -10.05
N LEU A 301 14.65 4.18 -10.39
CA LEU A 301 14.23 2.81 -10.67
C LEU A 301 14.91 2.18 -11.90
N LYS A 302 15.40 2.99 -12.84
CA LYS A 302 16.09 2.52 -14.06
C LYS A 302 17.58 2.30 -13.85
N CYS A 303 18.16 2.88 -12.80
CA CYS A 303 19.59 2.78 -12.52
C CYS A 303 19.94 1.35 -12.08
N ASP A 304 21.06 0.83 -12.60
CA ASP A 304 21.58 -0.48 -12.20
C ASP A 304 21.88 -0.51 -10.70
N ILE A 305 21.59 -1.64 -10.05
CA ILE A 305 22.07 -1.93 -8.69
C ILE A 305 23.59 -2.07 -8.76
N ILE A 306 24.30 -1.00 -8.40
CA ILE A 306 25.73 -1.08 -8.14
C ILE A 306 25.85 -1.88 -6.83
N ASN A 307 26.36 -3.10 -6.94
CA ASN A 307 26.62 -3.98 -5.80
C ASN A 307 27.80 -3.49 -4.97
#